data_AF-A0AAU7LWF6-F1
#
_entry.id   AF-A0AAU7LWF6-F1
#
_cell.length_a   1.000
_cell.length_b   1.000
_cell.length_c   1.000
_cell.angle_alpha   90.00
_cell.angle_beta   90.00
_cell.angle_gamma   90.00
#
_symmetry.space_group_name_H-M   'P 1'
#
loop_
_entity.id
_entity.type
_entity.pdbx_description
1 polymer ?
#
loop_
_entity_poly.entity_id
_entity_poly.type
_entity_poly.pdbx_seq_one_letter_code
_entity_poly.pdbx_strand_id
1 'polypeptide(L)'
;MTTAFEDPLDIIEEEARAMALCFGAADGEAMASALVKRVITRMAGARFYVPTISARQRQQEHAAIRRKFTGANVQELAKEYGMSARHVRRIVSDA
;
A
#
# COMPACT_ATOMS: atom_id res chain seq x y z
N MET A 1 27.89 1.56 6.47
CA MET A 1 27.45 0.73 7.61
C MET A 1 26.11 0.18 7.22
N THR A 2 26.07 -1.04 6.67
CA THR A 2 24.85 -1.72 6.22
C THR A 2 24.18 -2.34 7.44
N THR A 3 23.14 -1.70 7.97
CA THR A 3 22.26 -2.34 8.94
C THR A 3 21.50 -3.45 8.20
N ALA A 4 21.86 -4.69 8.47
CA ALA A 4 21.07 -5.83 8.01
C ALA A 4 19.77 -5.83 8.83
N PHE A 5 18.70 -5.31 8.26
CA PHE A 5 17.37 -5.41 8.84
C PHE A 5 16.89 -6.86 8.67
N GLU A 6 17.12 -7.70 9.68
CA GLU A 6 16.67 -9.09 9.67
C GLU A 6 15.19 -9.19 10.10
N ASP A 7 14.70 -8.29 10.96
CA ASP A 7 13.30 -8.23 11.40
C ASP A 7 12.53 -7.08 10.70
N PRO A 8 11.43 -7.38 9.97
CA PRO A 8 10.54 -6.35 9.43
C PRO A 8 9.96 -5.37 10.47
N LEU A 9 9.85 -5.77 11.74
CA LEU A 9 9.38 -4.88 12.80
C LEU A 9 10.39 -3.78 13.13
N ASP A 10 11.69 -4.07 13.05
CA ASP A 10 12.75 -3.06 13.25
C ASP A 10 12.69 -1.98 12.18
N ILE A 11 12.43 -2.38 10.93
CA ILE A 11 12.20 -1.44 9.81
C ILE A 11 11.01 -0.53 10.13
N ILE A 12 9.89 -1.10 10.59
CA ILE A 12 8.69 -0.33 10.91
C ILE A 12 8.96 0.65 12.07
N GLU A 13 9.71 0.23 13.09
CA GLU A 13 10.06 1.09 14.23
C GLU A 13 10.95 2.26 13.80
N GLU A 14 11.98 2.00 12.99
CA GLU A 14 12.89 3.02 12.48
C GLU A 14 12.16 4.03 11.59
N GLU A 15 11.34 3.56 10.65
CA GLU A 15 10.53 4.43 9.79
C GLU A 15 9.53 5.26 10.59
N ALA A 16 8.94 4.68 11.65
CA ALA A 16 8.04 5.41 12.54
C ALA A 16 8.75 6.53 13.31
N ARG A 17 9.98 6.26 13.80
CA ARG A 17 10.83 7.25 14.45
C ARG A 17 11.23 8.36 13.47
N ALA A 18 11.64 8.00 12.26
CA ALA A 18 12.01 8.95 11.21
C ALA A 18 10.84 9.88 10.86
N MET A 19 9.63 9.33 10.68
CA MET A 19 8.42 10.13 10.48
C MET A 19 8.14 11.07 11.65
N ALA A 20 8.21 10.56 12.89
CA ALA A 20 7.96 11.37 14.07
C ALA A 20 8.90 12.58 14.15
N LEU A 21 10.17 12.40 13.78
CA LEU A 21 11.15 13.49 13.63
C LEU A 21 10.76 14.48 12.52
N CYS A 22 10.42 13.98 11.32
CA CYS A 22 10.01 14.83 10.21
C CYS A 22 8.80 15.73 10.52
N PHE A 23 7.89 15.25 11.38
CA PHE A 23 6.68 15.98 11.78
C PHE A 23 6.83 16.72 13.12
N GLY A 24 8.02 16.75 13.73
CA GLY A 24 8.28 17.51 14.95
C GLY A 24 7.55 16.98 16.19
N ALA A 25 7.30 15.67 16.25
CA ALA A 25 6.67 15.06 17.42
C ALA A 25 7.59 15.15 18.64
N ALA A 26 7.05 15.62 19.77
CA ALA A 26 7.83 15.85 21.00
C ALA A 26 8.39 14.56 21.63
N ASP A 27 7.74 13.41 21.41
CA ASP A 27 8.15 12.11 21.97
C ASP A 27 8.13 11.03 20.87
N GLY A 28 8.94 11.26 19.83
CA GLY A 28 8.98 10.39 18.66
C GLY A 28 9.36 8.94 18.96
N GLU A 29 10.19 8.72 19.98
CA GLU A 29 10.61 7.38 20.42
C GLU A 29 9.43 6.59 21.01
N ALA A 30 8.72 7.17 21.98
CA ALA A 30 7.57 6.51 22.57
C ALA A 30 6.46 6.29 21.54
N MET A 31 6.28 7.23 20.60
CA MET A 31 5.31 7.09 19.51
C MET A 31 5.66 5.95 18.56
N ALA A 32 6.92 5.79 18.18
CA ALA A 32 7.38 4.69 17.33
C ALA A 32 7.13 3.33 18.00
N SER A 33 7.56 3.18 19.26
CA SER A 33 7.33 1.97 20.04
C SER A 33 5.84 1.65 20.21
N ALA A 34 5.00 2.67 20.46
CA ALA A 34 3.56 2.52 20.56
C ALA A 34 2.93 2.09 19.22
N LEU A 35 3.42 2.58 18.08
CA LEU A 35 2.97 2.15 16.76
C LEU A 35 3.28 0.68 16.52
N VAL A 36 4.52 0.24 16.78
CA VAL A 36 4.95 -1.16 16.62
C VAL A 36 4.10 -2.09 17.47
N LYS A 37 3.87 -1.76 18.75
CA LYS A 37 2.96 -2.54 19.62
C LYS A 37 1.56 -2.69 19.03
N ARG A 38 1.01 -1.61 18.43
CA ARG A 38 -0.31 -1.64 17.78
C ARG A 38 -0.32 -2.47 16.49
N VAL A 39 0.77 -2.46 15.72
CA VAL A 39 0.95 -3.31 14.54
C VAL A 39 0.95 -4.77 14.95
N ILE A 40 1.80 -5.16 15.92
CA ILE A 40 1.86 -6.52 16.45
C ILE A 40 0.49 -6.96 16.98
N THR A 41 -0.17 -6.14 17.80
CA THR A 41 -1.48 -6.49 18.39
C THR A 41 -2.54 -6.79 17.34
N ARG A 42 -2.52 -6.10 16.20
CA ARG A 42 -3.55 -6.25 15.15
C ARG A 42 -3.19 -7.25 14.07
N MET A 43 -1.91 -7.53 13.90
CA MET A 43 -1.39 -8.30 12.76
C MET A 43 -0.62 -9.55 13.18
N ALA A 44 -0.46 -9.82 14.48
CA ALA A 44 0.18 -11.02 14.98
C ALA A 44 -0.48 -12.29 14.41
N GLY A 45 0.34 -13.24 13.96
CA GLY A 45 -0.12 -14.48 13.34
C GLY A 45 -0.56 -14.36 11.88
N ALA A 46 -0.70 -13.15 11.33
CA ALA A 46 -1.02 -12.95 9.92
C ALA A 46 0.23 -13.11 9.05
N ARG A 47 0.11 -13.87 7.96
CA ARG A 47 1.09 -13.87 6.86
C ARG A 47 0.64 -12.86 5.82
N PHE A 48 1.38 -11.78 5.66
CA PHE A 48 1.07 -10.77 4.65
C PHE A 48 2.26 -10.50 3.74
N TYR A 49 1.95 -10.29 2.47
CA TYR A 49 2.89 -9.88 1.45
C TYR A 49 2.89 -8.36 1.36
N VAL A 50 4.08 -7.75 1.35
CA VAL A 50 4.24 -6.31 1.10
C VAL A 50 4.57 -6.12 -0.38
N PRO A 51 3.63 -5.63 -1.21
CA PRO A 51 3.90 -5.39 -2.62
C PRO A 51 4.85 -4.22 -2.83
N THR A 52 5.53 -4.22 -3.96
CA THR A 52 6.25 -3.02 -4.43
C THR A 52 5.28 -1.87 -4.66
N ILE A 53 5.78 -0.63 -4.61
CA ILE A 53 4.97 0.58 -4.83
C ILE A 53 4.23 0.50 -6.17
N SER A 54 4.91 0.09 -7.24
CA SER A 54 4.30 -0.02 -8.57
C SER A 54 3.22 -1.10 -8.63
N ALA A 55 3.41 -2.22 -7.93
CA ALA A 55 2.39 -3.26 -7.84
C ALA A 55 1.17 -2.78 -7.04
N ARG A 56 1.37 -2.08 -5.92
CA ARG A 56 0.30 -1.49 -5.10
C ARG A 56 -0.51 -0.47 -5.89
N GLN A 57 0.15 0.42 -6.63
CA GLN A 57 -0.53 1.42 -7.46
C GLN A 57 -1.39 0.76 -8.55
N ARG A 58 -0.83 -0.21 -9.28
CA ARG A 58 -1.62 -0.98 -10.28
C ARG A 58 -2.84 -1.65 -9.65
N GLN A 59 -2.70 -2.25 -8.47
CA GLN A 59 -3.83 -2.86 -7.75
C GLN A 59 -4.90 -1.83 -7.40
N GLN A 60 -4.51 -0.64 -6.94
CA GLN A 60 -5.44 0.46 -6.63
C GLN A 60 -6.15 0.97 -7.88
N GLU A 61 -5.42 1.19 -8.98
CA GLU A 61 -5.99 1.59 -10.27
C GLU A 61 -6.98 0.53 -10.79
N HIS A 62 -6.60 -0.75 -10.76
CA HIS A 62 -7.48 -1.84 -11.18
C HIS A 62 -8.74 -1.92 -10.30
N ALA A 63 -8.60 -1.74 -8.99
CA ALA A 63 -9.73 -1.69 -8.07
C ALA A 63 -10.64 -0.48 -8.36
N ALA A 64 -10.08 0.68 -8.68
CA ALA A 64 -10.84 1.86 -9.05
C ALA A 64 -11.61 1.67 -10.37
N ILE A 65 -10.96 1.10 -11.39
CA ILE A 65 -11.59 0.74 -12.68
C ILE A 65 -12.77 -0.21 -12.44
N ARG A 66 -12.59 -1.26 -11.64
CA ARG A 66 -13.67 -2.21 -11.29
C ARG A 66 -14.83 -1.53 -10.58
N ARG A 67 -14.56 -0.62 -9.65
CA ARG A 67 -15.62 0.13 -8.93
C ARG A 67 -16.40 1.08 -9.84
N LYS A 68 -15.76 1.66 -10.85
CA LYS A 68 -16.40 2.58 -11.82
C LYS A 68 -17.03 1.88 -13.02
N PHE A 69 -16.82 0.58 -13.18
CA PHE A 69 -17.33 -0.16 -14.33
C PHE A 69 -18.85 -0.34 -14.24
N THR A 70 -19.56 0.08 -15.29
CA THR A 70 -21.03 0.02 -15.37
C THR A 70 -21.53 -1.07 -16.31
N GLY A 71 -20.65 -1.92 -16.85
CA GLY A 71 -20.98 -2.94 -17.84
C GLY A 71 -20.76 -2.49 -19.29
N ALA A 72 -20.96 -1.20 -19.59
CA ALA A 72 -20.88 -0.65 -20.95
C ALA A 72 -19.83 0.45 -21.16
N ASN A 73 -19.28 1.03 -20.08
CA ASN A 73 -18.39 2.20 -20.14
C ASN A 73 -16.90 1.91 -20.37
N VAL A 74 -16.55 0.80 -21.03
CA VAL A 74 -15.14 0.41 -21.25
C VAL A 74 -14.33 1.49 -21.96
N GLN A 75 -14.91 2.15 -22.97
CA GLN A 75 -14.21 3.16 -23.76
C GLN A 75 -13.95 4.45 -22.98
N GLU A 76 -14.86 4.80 -22.07
CA GLU A 76 -14.72 5.96 -21.19
C GLU A 76 -13.59 5.72 -20.19
N LEU A 77 -13.60 4.56 -19.53
CA LEU A 77 -12.55 4.15 -18.60
C LEU A 77 -11.18 4.03 -19.28
N ALA A 78 -11.14 3.51 -20.51
CA ALA A 78 -9.91 3.44 -21.30
C ALA A 78 -9.28 4.82 -21.52
N LYS A 79 -10.10 5.84 -21.86
CA LYS A 79 -9.65 7.21 -22.02
C LYS A 79 -9.22 7.83 -20.70
N GLU A 80 -10.04 7.68 -19.65
CA GLU A 80 -9.78 8.25 -18.32
C GLU A 80 -8.46 7.77 -17.73
N TYR A 81 -8.17 6.48 -17.85
CA TYR A 81 -6.99 5.86 -17.26
C TYR A 81 -5.81 5.73 -18.24
N GLY A 82 -5.93 6.24 -19.47
CA GLY A 82 -4.86 6.16 -20.48
C GLY A 82 -4.50 4.72 -20.89
N MET A 83 -5.49 3.81 -20.90
CA MET A 83 -5.29 2.39 -21.20
C MET A 83 -6.01 1.97 -22.48
N SER A 84 -5.61 0.85 -23.07
CA SER A 84 -6.40 0.26 -24.16
C SER A 84 -7.71 -0.34 -23.65
N ALA A 85 -8.78 -0.29 -24.45
CA ALA A 85 -10.04 -0.95 -24.13
C ALA A 85 -9.90 -2.45 -23.87
N ARG A 86 -8.92 -3.11 -24.52
CA ARG A 86 -8.58 -4.52 -24.25
C ARG A 86 -8.05 -4.70 -22.84
N HIS A 87 -7.18 -3.81 -22.37
CA HIS A 87 -6.63 -3.89 -21.02
C HIS A 87 -7.70 -3.65 -19.96
N VAL A 88 -8.57 -2.65 -20.16
CA VAL A 88 -9.72 -2.39 -19.28
C VAL A 88 -10.64 -3.60 -19.20
N ARG A 89 -10.98 -4.23 -20.33
CA ARG A 89 -11.78 -5.47 -20.36
C ARG A 89 -11.15 -6.58 -19.53
N ARG A 90 -9.85 -6.77 -19.66
CA ARG A 90 -9.10 -7.76 -18.87
C ARG A 90 -9.20 -7.48 -17.37
N ILE A 91 -9.01 -6.22 -16.97
CA ILE A 91 -9.06 -5.81 -15.55
C ILE A 91 -10.43 -6.10 -14.91
N VAL A 92 -11.52 -5.89 -15.66
CA VAL A 92 -12.88 -6.13 -15.17
C VAL A 92 -13.33 -7.59 -15.29
N SER A 93 -12.68 -8.40 -16.14
CA SER A 93 -12.95 -9.84 -16.25
C SER A 93 -12.15 -10.69 -15.26
N ASP A 94 -10.98 -10.21 -14.81
CA ASP A 94 -10.09 -10.91 -13.87
C ASP A 94 -10.56 -10.78 -12.40
N ALA A 95 -11.87 -10.65 -12.16
CA ALA A 95 -12.48 -10.41 -10.83
C ALA A 95 -13.15 -11.66 -10.26
#